data_AF-A0A9R1TNH0-F1
#
_entry.id   AF-A0A9R1TNH0-F1
#
_cell.length_a   1.000
_cell.length_b   1.000
_cell.length_c   1.000
_cell.angle_alpha   90.00
_cell.angle_beta   90.00
_cell.angle_gamma   90.00
#
_symmetry.space_group_name_H-M   'P 1'
#
loop_
_entity.id
_entity.type
_entity.pdbx_description
1 polymer ?
#
loop_
_entity_poly.entity_id
_entity_poly.type
_entity_poly.pdbx_seq_one_letter_code
_entity_poly.pdbx_strand_id
1 'polypeptide(L)'
;MPLPIIRFPVLHVIGRALEIKNFSQFCKMSKKAILLMGDGAEEMEAVITADVLRRAGVAVTIASITGKECVKCSKDTKICTDAKLSDVVPSNIYDVVILPGGLGGSQALAQSKEVGDLLKSQEQAGRIIAAICAAPTALKAHGIGLGKKITSYPGKKDELSGDYNYLEEMVVVDDKLITSRGPATTFAFALTIVSELLGKNAALPIAKAMLYTDFN
;
A
#
# COMPACT_ATOMS: atom_id res chain seq x y z
N MET A 1 -21.65 22.33 56.06
CA MET A 1 -20.20 22.63 55.93
C MET A 1 -19.81 22.43 54.47
N PRO A 2 -19.49 23.48 53.70
CA PRO A 2 -19.00 23.35 52.33
C PRO A 2 -17.46 23.22 52.31
N LEU A 3 -16.96 22.33 51.45
CA LEU A 3 -15.54 22.08 51.18
C LEU A 3 -14.91 23.24 50.35
N PRO A 4 -13.59 23.48 50.47
CA PRO A 4 -12.94 24.67 49.89
C PRO A 4 -12.68 24.52 48.39
N ILE A 5 -12.93 25.62 47.67
CA ILE A 5 -12.57 25.83 46.27
C ILE A 5 -11.08 26.13 46.19
N ILE A 6 -10.30 25.25 45.55
CA ILE A 6 -8.89 25.51 45.25
C ILE A 6 -8.82 26.40 44.01
N ARG A 7 -8.37 27.66 44.19
CA ARG A 7 -7.96 28.56 43.10
C ARG A 7 -6.51 28.25 42.73
N PHE A 8 -6.25 27.97 41.46
CA PHE A 8 -4.90 28.13 40.87
C PHE A 8 -4.86 29.41 40.02
N PRO A 9 -3.76 30.17 40.06
CA PRO A 9 -3.70 31.52 39.54
C PRO A 9 -3.57 31.55 38.02
N VAL A 10 -4.19 32.57 37.45
CA VAL A 10 -4.02 33.05 36.08
C VAL A 10 -2.55 33.42 35.89
N LEU A 11 -1.83 32.68 35.06
CA LEU A 11 -0.55 33.13 34.51
C LEU A 11 -0.73 33.42 33.02
N HIS A 12 -0.81 34.72 32.73
CA HIS A 12 -0.61 35.30 31.42
C HIS A 12 0.78 34.90 30.90
N VAL A 13 0.85 34.08 29.85
CA VAL A 13 2.03 33.99 28.99
C VAL A 13 1.57 34.12 27.54
N ILE A 14 1.81 35.32 27.04
CA ILE A 14 2.03 35.77 25.66
C ILE A 14 2.31 34.61 24.68
N GLY A 15 1.50 34.52 23.61
CA GLY A 15 1.90 33.89 22.35
C GLY A 15 1.13 32.64 21.91
N ARG A 16 -0.14 32.76 21.49
CA ARG A 16 -0.84 31.71 20.70
C ARG A 16 -1.59 32.27 19.50
N ALA A 17 -0.95 33.15 18.73
CA ALA A 17 -1.37 33.44 17.36
C ALA A 17 -0.67 32.54 16.32
N LEU A 18 0.31 31.73 16.75
CA LEU A 18 1.10 30.83 15.90
C LEU A 18 0.56 29.39 15.78
N GLU A 19 -0.37 28.97 16.63
CA GLU A 19 -0.92 27.59 16.58
C GLU A 19 -2.10 27.41 15.61
N ILE A 20 -2.76 28.49 15.18
CA ILE A 20 -3.97 28.37 14.36
C ILE A 20 -3.63 28.18 12.86
N LYS A 21 -2.45 28.62 12.41
CA LYS A 21 -2.03 28.46 11.00
C LYS A 21 -1.68 27.02 10.61
N ASN A 22 -1.42 26.13 11.58
CA ASN A 22 -1.10 24.73 11.31
C ASN A 22 -2.32 23.79 11.37
N PHE A 23 -3.45 24.23 11.92
CA PHE A 23 -4.63 23.36 12.03
C PHE A 23 -5.32 23.15 10.67
N SER A 24 -5.32 24.16 9.78
CA SER A 24 -5.88 23.99 8.43
C SER A 24 -5.00 23.12 7.52
N GLN A 25 -3.70 22.98 7.83
CA GLN A 25 -2.79 22.08 7.12
C GLN A 25 -2.94 20.62 7.60
N PHE A 26 -3.51 20.43 8.80
CA PHE A 26 -3.73 19.13 9.44
C PHE A 26 -5.01 18.40 8.99
N CYS A 27 -5.94 19.09 8.32
CA CYS A 27 -7.11 18.47 7.69
C CYS A 27 -6.83 17.93 6.27
N LYS A 28 -5.57 17.62 5.93
CA LYS A 28 -5.33 16.68 4.83
C LYS A 28 -5.81 15.30 5.31
N MET A 29 -6.99 14.89 4.85
CA MET A 29 -7.46 13.52 5.05
C MET A 29 -6.32 12.54 4.73
N SER A 30 -5.98 11.67 5.69
CA SER A 30 -4.94 10.67 5.50
C SER A 30 -5.23 9.86 4.24
N LYS A 31 -4.20 9.68 3.40
CA LYS A 31 -4.28 8.82 2.22
C LYS A 31 -4.64 7.40 2.66
N LYS A 32 -5.49 6.71 1.90
CA LYS A 32 -5.94 5.35 2.21
C LYS A 32 -5.30 4.35 1.26
N ALA A 33 -4.83 3.24 1.81
CA ALA A 33 -4.29 2.12 1.05
C ALA A 33 -5.03 0.83 1.41
N ILE A 34 -5.27 -0.03 0.42
CA ILE A 34 -5.73 -1.40 0.66
C ILE A 34 -4.70 -2.39 0.14
N LEU A 35 -4.34 -3.36 0.97
CA LEU A 35 -3.41 -4.45 0.64
C LEU A 35 -4.16 -5.77 0.64
N LEU A 36 -4.15 -6.46 -0.50
CA LEU A 36 -4.99 -7.63 -0.76
C LEU A 36 -4.26 -8.93 -0.41
N MET A 37 -4.78 -9.69 0.56
CA MET A 37 -4.19 -10.94 1.04
C MET A 37 -5.00 -12.16 0.63
N GLY A 38 -4.41 -13.03 -0.17
CA GLY A 38 -4.90 -14.38 -0.47
C GLY A 38 -4.00 -15.45 0.14
N ASP A 39 -4.50 -16.69 0.26
CA ASP A 39 -3.69 -17.80 0.75
C ASP A 39 -2.44 -17.99 -0.12
N GLY A 40 -1.27 -18.11 0.53
CA GLY A 40 0.02 -18.20 -0.14
C GLY A 40 0.59 -16.85 -0.61
N ALA A 41 0.05 -15.72 -0.14
CA ALA A 41 0.70 -14.41 -0.27
C ALA A 41 2.10 -14.42 0.38
N GLU A 42 3.02 -13.63 -0.17
CA GLU A 42 4.38 -13.47 0.37
C GLU A 42 4.36 -12.53 1.60
N GLU A 43 4.72 -13.08 2.76
CA GLU A 43 4.61 -12.39 4.06
C GLU A 43 5.53 -11.18 4.21
N MET A 44 6.76 -11.21 3.68
CA MET A 44 7.68 -10.08 3.75
C MET A 44 7.17 -8.94 2.88
N GLU A 45 6.74 -9.24 1.66
CA GLU A 45 6.19 -8.26 0.72
C GLU A 45 4.97 -7.55 1.31
N ALA A 46 4.07 -8.29 1.96
CA ALA A 46 2.90 -7.75 2.61
C ALA A 46 3.23 -6.88 3.83
N VAL A 47 4.01 -7.42 4.78
CA VAL A 47 4.28 -6.76 6.07
C VAL A 47 5.15 -5.52 5.89
N ILE A 48 6.24 -5.62 5.10
CA ILE A 48 7.13 -4.47 4.85
C ILE A 48 6.34 -3.34 4.18
N THR A 49 5.52 -3.66 3.18
CA THR A 49 4.73 -2.63 2.48
C THR A 49 3.74 -1.95 3.43
N ALA A 50 2.97 -2.72 4.20
CA ALA A 50 2.02 -2.16 5.16
C ALA A 50 2.71 -1.31 6.24
N ASP A 51 3.84 -1.77 6.78
CA ASP A 51 4.60 -1.05 7.82
C ASP A 51 5.16 0.28 7.29
N VAL A 52 5.81 0.28 6.13
CA VAL A 52 6.38 1.49 5.49
C VAL A 52 5.30 2.54 5.23
N LEU A 53 4.15 2.13 4.68
CA LEU A 53 3.04 3.04 4.42
C LEU A 53 2.44 3.60 5.71
N ARG A 54 2.30 2.78 6.76
CA ARG A 54 1.84 3.22 8.08
C ARG A 54 2.81 4.21 8.73
N ARG A 55 4.13 4.02 8.60
CA ARG A 55 5.14 5.01 9.02
C ARG A 55 4.99 6.35 8.32
N ALA A 56 4.47 6.37 7.09
CA ALA A 56 4.18 7.58 6.34
C ALA A 56 2.85 8.26 6.73
N GLY A 57 2.10 7.68 7.68
CA GLY A 57 0.78 8.18 8.06
C GLY A 57 -0.33 7.82 7.06
N VAL A 58 -0.11 6.85 6.17
CA VAL A 58 -1.15 6.30 5.28
C VAL A 58 -2.03 5.35 6.10
N ALA A 59 -3.35 5.50 5.98
CA ALA A 59 -4.33 4.58 6.55
C ALA A 59 -4.37 3.28 5.72
N VAL A 60 -3.65 2.25 6.18
CA VAL A 60 -3.54 0.95 5.50
C VAL A 60 -4.55 -0.06 6.06
N THR A 61 -5.40 -0.60 5.19
CA THR A 61 -6.27 -1.76 5.43
C THR A 61 -5.67 -3.00 4.78
N ILE A 62 -5.31 -4.00 5.57
CA ILE A 62 -4.94 -5.33 5.07
C ILE A 62 -6.25 -6.13 4.94
N ALA A 63 -6.64 -6.46 3.72
CA ALA A 63 -7.93 -7.10 3.42
C ALA A 63 -7.76 -8.54 2.92
N SER A 64 -8.45 -9.48 3.57
CA SER A 64 -8.52 -10.87 3.12
C SER A 64 -9.46 -11.01 1.92
N ILE A 65 -8.97 -11.58 0.82
CA ILE A 65 -9.78 -11.83 -0.39
C ILE A 65 -10.58 -13.13 -0.32
N THR A 66 -10.30 -13.99 0.66
CA THR A 66 -11.01 -15.27 0.88
C THR A 66 -12.03 -15.19 2.02
N GLY A 67 -12.17 -14.02 2.64
CA GLY A 67 -13.07 -13.81 3.78
C GLY A 67 -12.60 -14.44 5.10
N LYS A 68 -11.41 -15.07 5.12
CA LYS A 68 -10.78 -15.60 6.33
C LYS A 68 -10.24 -14.47 7.19
N GLU A 69 -10.36 -14.58 8.52
CA GLU A 69 -9.79 -13.62 9.46
C GLU A 69 -8.26 -13.59 9.39
N CYS A 70 -7.63 -14.77 9.29
CA CYS A 70 -6.18 -14.89 9.12
C CYS A 70 -5.85 -15.70 7.87
N VAL A 71 -4.85 -15.22 7.14
CA VAL A 71 -4.34 -15.79 5.89
C VAL A 71 -3.06 -16.55 6.17
N LYS A 72 -2.95 -17.76 5.62
CA LYS A 72 -1.71 -18.55 5.68
C LYS A 72 -0.83 -18.16 4.50
N CYS A 73 0.31 -17.54 4.78
CA CYS A 73 1.28 -17.04 3.80
C CYS A 73 2.15 -18.14 3.21
N SER A 74 3.03 -17.75 2.28
CA SER A 74 3.83 -18.65 1.45
C SER A 74 4.86 -19.50 2.21
N LYS A 75 5.38 -19.00 3.35
CA LYS A 75 6.28 -19.73 4.25
C LYS A 75 5.61 -20.05 5.59
N ASP A 76 4.31 -20.34 5.53
CA ASP A 76 3.47 -20.80 6.64
C ASP A 76 3.21 -19.77 7.76
N THR A 77 3.74 -18.55 7.66
CA THR A 77 3.36 -17.44 8.53
C THR A 77 1.85 -17.21 8.45
N LYS A 78 1.19 -16.99 9.59
CA LYS A 78 -0.24 -16.65 9.63
C LYS A 78 -0.38 -15.19 9.99
N ILE A 79 -1.03 -14.42 9.11
CA ILE A 79 -1.28 -12.99 9.31
C ILE A 79 -2.78 -12.77 9.42
N CYS A 80 -3.22 -12.19 10.54
CA CYS A 80 -4.60 -11.76 10.69
C CYS A 80 -4.81 -10.41 10.00
N THR A 81 -5.88 -10.35 9.20
CA THR A 81 -6.24 -9.22 8.35
C THR A 81 -7.14 -8.26 9.11
N ASP A 82 -7.14 -6.99 8.70
CA ASP A 82 -7.95 -5.94 9.33
C ASP A 82 -9.43 -6.09 8.97
N ALA A 83 -9.73 -6.62 7.78
CA ALA A 83 -11.09 -6.83 7.28
C ALA A 83 -11.16 -7.87 6.15
N LYS A 84 -12.39 -8.26 5.79
CA LYS A 84 -12.67 -8.97 4.54
C LYS A 84 -12.83 -7.96 3.41
N LEU A 85 -12.40 -8.30 2.21
CA LEU A 85 -12.50 -7.43 1.04
C LEU A 85 -13.95 -6.95 0.80
N SER A 86 -14.89 -7.90 0.85
CA SER A 86 -16.33 -7.70 0.67
C SER A 86 -16.95 -6.66 1.59
N ASP A 87 -16.39 -6.50 2.78
CA ASP A 87 -16.97 -5.65 3.81
C ASP A 87 -16.53 -4.19 3.65
N VAL A 88 -15.35 -3.97 3.07
CA VAL A 88 -14.72 -2.64 3.03
C VAL A 88 -14.76 -1.98 1.66
N VAL A 89 -14.76 -2.73 0.56
CA VAL A 89 -14.75 -2.15 -0.80
C VAL A 89 -16.00 -1.33 -1.11
N PRO A 90 -17.24 -1.76 -0.77
CA PRO A 90 -18.44 -1.00 -1.13
C PRO A 90 -18.53 0.41 -0.52
N SER A 91 -17.86 0.64 0.62
CA SER A 91 -17.98 1.87 1.41
C SER A 91 -16.71 2.72 1.44
N ASN A 92 -15.64 2.29 0.76
CA ASN A 92 -14.35 2.99 0.80
C ASN A 92 -13.75 3.24 -0.58
N ILE A 93 -13.10 4.39 -0.69
CA ILE A 93 -12.26 4.79 -1.82
C ILE A 93 -10.81 4.77 -1.31
N TYR A 94 -9.94 4.00 -1.98
CA TYR A 94 -8.52 3.89 -1.66
C TYR A 94 -7.67 4.64 -2.68
N ASP A 95 -6.67 5.40 -2.22
CA ASP A 95 -5.72 6.08 -3.09
C ASP A 95 -4.77 5.10 -3.79
N VAL A 96 -4.52 3.93 -3.18
CA VAL A 96 -3.75 2.83 -3.75
C VAL A 96 -4.34 1.45 -3.43
N VAL A 97 -4.33 0.56 -4.42
CA VAL A 97 -4.59 -0.89 -4.26
C VAL A 97 -3.26 -1.64 -4.43
N ILE A 98 -2.91 -2.48 -3.46
CA ILE A 98 -1.61 -3.14 -3.36
C ILE A 98 -1.77 -4.65 -3.44
N LEU A 99 -0.99 -5.30 -4.31
CA LEU A 99 -0.96 -6.74 -4.50
C LEU A 99 0.44 -7.27 -4.17
N PRO A 100 0.62 -7.89 -2.98
CA PRO A 100 1.78 -8.71 -2.68
C PRO A 100 1.84 -9.92 -3.61
N GLY A 101 3.05 -10.43 -3.85
CA GLY A 101 3.28 -11.63 -4.63
C GLY A 101 3.09 -12.90 -3.83
N GLY A 102 3.97 -13.88 -4.06
CA GLY A 102 3.78 -15.27 -3.66
C GLY A 102 2.90 -16.00 -4.67
N LEU A 103 3.31 -17.21 -5.09
CA LEU A 103 2.65 -17.90 -6.19
C LEU A 103 1.18 -18.20 -5.90
N GLY A 104 0.88 -18.73 -4.70
CA GLY A 104 -0.49 -19.01 -4.28
C GLY A 104 -1.33 -17.74 -4.14
N GLY A 105 -0.77 -16.70 -3.51
CA GLY A 105 -1.46 -15.42 -3.33
C GLY A 105 -1.78 -14.75 -4.66
N SER A 106 -0.81 -14.73 -5.59
CA SER A 106 -0.98 -14.15 -6.93
C SER A 106 -2.01 -14.91 -7.76
N GLN A 107 -2.04 -16.25 -7.65
CA GLN A 107 -3.08 -17.06 -8.30
C GLN A 107 -4.47 -16.77 -7.72
N ALA A 108 -4.59 -16.65 -6.39
CA ALA A 108 -5.85 -16.31 -5.75
C ALA A 108 -6.35 -14.91 -6.18
N LEU A 109 -5.45 -13.93 -6.29
CA LEU A 109 -5.75 -12.58 -6.79
C LEU A 109 -6.20 -12.62 -8.26
N ALA A 110 -5.51 -13.38 -9.11
CA ALA A 110 -5.84 -13.51 -10.53
C ALA A 110 -7.21 -14.18 -10.76
N GLN A 111 -7.62 -15.09 -9.89
CA GLN A 111 -8.89 -15.81 -9.99
C GLN A 111 -10.08 -15.07 -9.35
N SER A 112 -9.83 -14.07 -8.52
CA SER A 112 -10.90 -13.36 -7.81
C SER A 112 -11.56 -12.31 -8.70
N LYS A 113 -12.85 -12.52 -8.98
CA LYS A 113 -13.68 -11.55 -9.70
C LYS A 113 -13.76 -10.20 -8.96
N GLU A 114 -13.91 -10.24 -7.64
CA GLU A 114 -14.02 -9.03 -6.81
C GLU A 114 -12.73 -8.19 -6.88
N VAL A 115 -11.57 -8.84 -6.88
CA VAL A 115 -10.28 -8.17 -7.10
C VAL A 115 -10.23 -7.54 -8.48
N GLY A 116 -10.62 -8.27 -9.52
CA GLY A 116 -10.67 -7.74 -10.89
C GLY A 116 -11.57 -6.51 -11.04
N ASP A 117 -12.76 -6.53 -10.43
CA ASP A 117 -13.70 -5.40 -10.46
C ASP A 117 -13.12 -4.18 -9.72
N LEU A 118 -12.50 -4.39 -8.56
CA LEU A 118 -11.81 -3.33 -7.80
C LEU A 118 -10.68 -2.71 -8.62
N LEU A 119 -9.83 -3.50 -9.26
CA LEU A 119 -8.70 -3.00 -10.05
C LEU A 119 -9.15 -2.20 -11.26
N LYS A 120 -10.18 -2.67 -11.98
CA LYS A 120 -10.75 -1.92 -13.11
C LYS A 120 -11.33 -0.58 -12.67
N SER A 121 -12.05 -0.55 -11.56
CA SER A 121 -12.55 0.70 -10.99
C SER A 121 -11.42 1.64 -10.56
N GLN A 122 -10.34 1.10 -10.00
CA GLN A 122 -9.16 1.85 -9.59
C GLN A 122 -8.45 2.49 -10.80
N GLU A 123 -8.24 1.71 -11.87
CA GLU A 123 -7.62 2.17 -13.12
C GLU A 123 -8.47 3.24 -13.81
N GLN A 124 -9.78 3.00 -13.95
CA GLN A 124 -10.72 3.98 -14.54
C GLN A 124 -10.74 5.31 -13.78
N ALA A 125 -10.54 5.26 -12.46
CA ALA A 125 -10.48 6.46 -11.61
C ALA A 125 -9.11 7.15 -11.62
N GLY A 126 -8.11 6.64 -12.36
CA GLY A 126 -6.76 7.20 -12.38
C GLY A 126 -6.05 7.15 -11.03
N ARG A 127 -6.32 6.10 -10.22
CA ARG A 127 -5.71 5.89 -8.90
C ARG A 127 -4.68 4.78 -8.96
N ILE A 128 -3.80 4.74 -7.96
CA ILE A 128 -2.60 3.90 -8.02
C ILE A 128 -2.99 2.42 -7.86
N ILE A 129 -2.36 1.58 -8.68
CA ILE A 129 -2.30 0.13 -8.53
C ILE A 129 -0.82 -0.25 -8.39
N ALA A 130 -0.50 -1.03 -7.36
CA ALA A 130 0.87 -1.43 -7.06
C ALA A 130 0.95 -2.96 -6.92
N ALA A 131 1.82 -3.62 -7.69
CA ALA A 131 1.96 -5.08 -7.68
C ALA A 131 3.43 -5.53 -7.69
N ILE A 132 3.79 -6.47 -6.82
CA ILE A 132 5.18 -6.92 -6.65
C ILE A 132 5.31 -8.42 -6.94
N CYS A 133 6.51 -8.83 -7.39
CA CYS A 133 6.90 -10.23 -7.51
C CYS A 133 6.05 -10.99 -8.53
N ALA A 134 5.21 -11.93 -8.09
CA ALA A 134 4.34 -12.68 -8.99
C ALA A 134 2.99 -11.99 -9.22
N ALA A 135 2.62 -10.99 -8.42
CA ALA A 135 1.32 -10.32 -8.51
C ALA A 135 1.03 -9.60 -9.84
N PRO A 136 2.03 -9.12 -10.63
CA PRO A 136 1.77 -8.59 -11.95
C PRO A 136 1.02 -9.55 -12.89
N THR A 137 1.07 -10.88 -12.65
CA THR A 137 0.24 -11.83 -13.43
C THR A 137 -1.26 -11.70 -13.14
N ALA A 138 -1.65 -11.22 -11.96
CA ALA A 138 -3.04 -10.89 -11.66
C ALA A 138 -3.49 -9.64 -12.41
N LEU A 139 -2.60 -8.67 -12.65
CA LEU A 139 -2.91 -7.52 -13.50
C LEU A 139 -3.23 -7.99 -14.93
N LYS A 140 -2.39 -8.89 -15.48
CA LYS A 140 -2.62 -9.51 -16.78
C LYS A 140 -3.97 -10.22 -16.83
N ALA A 141 -4.26 -11.07 -15.84
CA ALA A 141 -5.50 -11.84 -15.78
C ALA A 141 -6.76 -10.94 -15.79
N HIS A 142 -6.67 -9.74 -15.23
CA HIS A 142 -7.78 -8.79 -15.15
C HIS A 142 -7.75 -7.71 -16.25
N GLY A 143 -6.77 -7.74 -17.16
CA GLY A 143 -6.62 -6.79 -18.26
C GLY A 143 -6.19 -5.39 -17.83
N ILE A 144 -5.46 -5.28 -16.72
CA ILE A 144 -5.06 -4.00 -16.13
C ILE A 144 -3.74 -3.53 -16.74
N GLY A 145 -3.69 -2.28 -17.21
CA GLY A 145 -2.46 -1.63 -17.65
C GLY A 145 -1.78 -2.24 -18.87
N LEU A 146 -2.52 -2.95 -19.73
CA LEU A 146 -1.95 -3.58 -20.93
C LEU A 146 -1.14 -2.57 -21.77
N GLY A 147 0.04 -2.98 -22.22
CA GLY A 147 0.99 -2.13 -22.96
C GLY A 147 1.83 -1.18 -22.10
N LYS A 148 1.57 -1.04 -20.79
CA LYS A 148 2.42 -0.25 -19.89
C LYS A 148 3.77 -0.91 -19.63
N LYS A 149 4.73 -0.11 -19.15
CA LYS A 149 6.00 -0.62 -18.62
C LYS A 149 5.78 -1.27 -17.27
N ILE A 150 6.30 -2.49 -17.09
CA ILE A 150 6.25 -3.21 -15.82
C ILE A 150 7.54 -3.99 -15.55
N THR A 151 7.69 -4.46 -14.33
CA THR A 151 8.61 -5.55 -13.97
C THR A 151 7.89 -6.60 -13.12
N SER A 152 8.54 -7.74 -12.89
CA SER A 152 8.04 -8.80 -12.01
C SER A 152 9.20 -9.63 -11.46
N TYR A 153 8.86 -10.65 -10.68
CA TYR A 153 9.79 -11.74 -10.37
C TYR A 153 10.30 -12.36 -11.68
N PRO A 154 11.60 -12.67 -11.82
CA PRO A 154 12.18 -13.14 -13.09
C PRO A 154 11.43 -14.31 -13.71
N GLY A 155 10.97 -15.27 -12.90
CA GLY A 155 10.23 -16.45 -13.37
C GLY A 155 8.83 -16.15 -13.95
N LYS A 156 8.36 -14.89 -13.92
CA LYS A 156 7.09 -14.44 -14.50
C LYS A 156 7.25 -13.60 -15.77
N LYS A 157 8.49 -13.34 -16.20
CA LYS A 157 8.80 -12.51 -17.37
C LYS A 157 8.13 -12.99 -18.66
N ASP A 158 8.27 -14.27 -18.99
CA ASP A 158 7.76 -14.81 -20.26
C ASP A 158 6.22 -14.79 -20.31
N GLU A 159 5.57 -14.95 -19.15
CA GLU A 159 4.12 -14.86 -19.01
C GLU A 159 3.60 -13.44 -19.26
N LEU A 160 4.43 -12.41 -19.04
CA LEU A 160 4.01 -11.00 -19.09
C LEU A 160 4.51 -10.25 -20.33
N SER A 161 5.62 -10.65 -20.92
CA SER A 161 6.30 -9.89 -21.98
C SER A 161 5.50 -9.75 -23.29
N GLY A 162 4.45 -10.58 -23.49
CA GLY A 162 3.56 -10.46 -24.65
C GLY A 162 2.51 -9.36 -24.54
N ASP A 163 2.17 -8.94 -23.31
CA ASP A 163 1.08 -7.99 -23.04
C ASP A 163 1.59 -6.65 -22.49
N TYR A 164 2.86 -6.59 -22.08
CA TYR A 164 3.47 -5.43 -21.43
C TYR A 164 4.89 -5.14 -21.93
N ASN A 165 5.33 -3.89 -21.76
CA ASN A 165 6.70 -3.47 -22.01
C ASN A 165 7.59 -3.85 -20.81
N TYR A 166 8.17 -5.04 -20.82
CA TYR A 166 8.88 -5.59 -19.67
C TYR A 166 10.27 -4.95 -19.44
N LEU A 167 10.55 -4.56 -18.19
CA LEU A 167 11.83 -4.02 -17.73
C LEU A 167 12.39 -4.83 -16.55
N GLU A 168 13.70 -4.79 -16.36
CA GLU A 168 14.40 -5.53 -15.28
C GLU A 168 14.83 -4.65 -14.10
N GLU A 169 14.34 -3.40 -14.06
CA GLU A 169 14.56 -2.44 -12.97
C GLU A 169 13.94 -2.91 -11.65
N MET A 170 14.49 -2.45 -10.52
CA MET A 170 14.03 -2.84 -9.19
C MET A 170 12.56 -2.47 -8.93
N VAL A 171 12.18 -1.28 -9.37
CA VAL A 171 10.82 -0.74 -9.31
C VAL A 171 10.57 -0.03 -10.63
N VAL A 172 9.42 -0.29 -11.25
CA VAL A 172 8.99 0.37 -12.48
C VAL A 172 7.72 1.15 -12.16
N VAL A 173 7.71 2.43 -12.52
CA VAL A 173 6.53 3.30 -12.43
C VAL A 173 6.14 3.74 -13.83
N ASP A 174 4.90 3.46 -14.23
CA ASP A 174 4.28 3.93 -15.47
C ASP A 174 2.93 4.57 -15.15
N ASP A 175 2.98 5.89 -14.94
CA ASP A 175 1.85 6.71 -14.49
C ASP A 175 1.26 6.20 -13.15
N LYS A 176 0.07 5.58 -13.11
CA LYS A 176 -0.55 5.06 -11.89
C LYS A 176 -0.28 3.59 -11.62
N LEU A 177 0.57 2.95 -12.43
CA LEU A 177 0.96 1.56 -12.24
C LEU A 177 2.38 1.46 -11.68
N ILE A 178 2.52 0.84 -10.52
CA ILE A 178 3.82 0.61 -9.86
C ILE A 178 4.06 -0.89 -9.79
N THR A 179 5.21 -1.36 -10.26
CA THR A 179 5.58 -2.77 -10.16
C THR A 179 6.98 -2.99 -9.63
N SER A 180 7.24 -4.15 -9.01
CA SER A 180 8.55 -4.47 -8.43
C SER A 180 8.82 -5.99 -8.44
N ARG A 181 10.06 -6.40 -8.14
CA ARG A 181 10.57 -7.72 -8.53
C ARG A 181 10.43 -8.83 -7.49
N GLY A 182 10.53 -8.58 -6.19
CA GLY A 182 10.52 -9.66 -5.20
C GLY A 182 10.78 -9.18 -3.77
N PRO A 183 10.95 -10.09 -2.80
CA PRO A 183 11.02 -9.71 -1.39
C PRO A 183 12.11 -8.69 -1.07
N ALA A 184 13.28 -8.82 -1.69
CA ALA A 184 14.42 -7.91 -1.50
C ALA A 184 14.14 -6.48 -2.02
N THR A 185 13.21 -6.30 -2.95
CA THR A 185 12.88 -5.00 -3.55
C THR A 185 11.70 -4.31 -2.87
N THR A 186 11.11 -4.93 -1.84
CA THR A 186 9.89 -4.44 -1.18
C THR A 186 10.08 -3.07 -0.51
N PHE A 187 11.24 -2.78 0.09
CA PHE A 187 11.48 -1.47 0.69
C PHE A 187 11.44 -0.35 -0.36
N ALA A 188 12.14 -0.53 -1.49
CA ALA A 188 12.11 0.42 -2.61
C ALA A 188 10.69 0.56 -3.18
N PHE A 189 9.97 -0.55 -3.34
CA PHE A 189 8.58 -0.57 -3.80
C PHE A 189 7.67 0.23 -2.88
N ALA A 190 7.69 -0.04 -1.58
CA ALA A 190 6.84 0.62 -0.61
C ALA A 190 7.16 2.12 -0.46
N LEU A 191 8.45 2.49 -0.46
CA LEU A 191 8.87 3.89 -0.43
C LEU A 191 8.49 4.64 -1.73
N THR A 192 8.50 3.94 -2.88
CA THR A 192 8.02 4.51 -4.15
C THR A 192 6.51 4.79 -4.08
N ILE A 193 5.71 3.88 -3.51
CA ILE A 193 4.27 4.13 -3.27
C ILE A 193 4.07 5.36 -2.36
N VAL A 194 4.85 5.49 -1.29
CA VAL A 194 4.80 6.66 -0.41
C VAL A 194 5.13 7.94 -1.17
N SER A 195 6.17 7.93 -2.01
CA SER A 195 6.54 9.07 -2.86
C SER A 195 5.42 9.47 -3.82
N GLU A 196 4.76 8.51 -4.46
CA GLU A 196 3.65 8.80 -5.39
C GLU A 196 2.40 9.32 -4.68
N LEU A 197 2.15 8.91 -3.43
CA LEU A 197 0.99 9.35 -2.65
C LEU A 197 1.18 10.70 -1.96
N LEU A 198 2.36 10.93 -1.40
CA LEU A 198 2.63 12.00 -0.44
C LEU A 198 3.79 12.93 -0.86
N GLY A 199 4.49 12.58 -1.95
CA GLY A 199 5.66 13.28 -2.43
C GLY A 199 6.96 12.72 -1.83
N LYS A 200 8.05 12.85 -2.61
CA LYS A 200 9.39 12.35 -2.26
C LYS A 200 9.92 12.83 -0.90
N ASN A 201 9.58 14.06 -0.53
CA ASN A 201 9.98 14.64 0.76
C ASN A 201 9.35 13.92 1.98
N ALA A 202 8.24 13.20 1.80
CA ALA A 202 7.65 12.36 2.84
C ALA A 202 8.34 10.99 2.95
N ALA A 203 8.82 10.43 1.83
CA ALA A 203 9.45 9.11 1.79
C ALA A 203 10.90 9.11 2.31
N LEU A 204 11.70 10.13 1.98
CA LEU A 204 13.12 10.20 2.35
C LEU A 204 13.38 10.10 3.88
N PRO A 205 12.65 10.80 4.76
CA PRO A 205 12.83 10.65 6.20
C PRO A 205 12.51 9.25 6.72
N ILE A 206 11.53 8.57 6.11
CA ILE A 206 11.13 7.20 6.49
C ILE A 206 12.23 6.22 6.10
N ALA A 207 12.74 6.32 4.87
CA ALA A 207 13.87 5.51 4.40
C ALA A 207 15.07 5.65 5.35
N LYS A 208 15.44 6.90 5.69
CA LYS A 208 16.52 7.19 6.63
C LYS A 208 16.27 6.59 8.02
N ALA A 209 15.06 6.73 8.56
CA ALA A 209 14.70 6.19 9.87
C ALA A 209 14.74 4.65 9.90
N MET A 210 14.51 4.01 8.76
CA MET A 210 14.58 2.56 8.58
C MET A 210 15.98 2.07 8.16
N LEU A 211 16.96 2.97 8.08
CA LEU A 211 18.34 2.67 7.65
C LEU A 211 18.42 2.14 6.21
N TYR A 212 17.44 2.47 5.38
CA TYR A 212 17.44 2.13 3.96
C TYR A 212 18.11 3.26 3.15
N THR A 213 19.36 3.05 2.76
CA THR A 213 20.23 4.10 2.18
C THR A 213 20.12 4.26 0.67
N ASP A 214 19.52 3.30 -0.01
CA ASP A 214 19.51 3.26 -1.49
C ASP A 214 18.33 4.02 -2.11
N PHE A 215 17.47 4.61 -1.27
CA PHE A 215 16.33 5.41 -1.72
C PHE A 215 16.72 6.86 -1.96
N ASN A 216 16.84 7.23 -3.25
CA ASN A 216 17.32 8.55 -3.67
C ASN A 216 16.27 9.44 -4.30
#